data_AF-F8P2C6-F1
#
_entry.id   AF-F8P2C6-F1
#
_cell.length_a   1.000
_cell.length_b   1.000
_cell.length_c   1.000
_cell.angle_alpha   90.00
_cell.angle_beta   90.00
_cell.angle_gamma   90.00
#
_symmetry.space_group_name_H-M   'P 1'
#
loop_
_entity.id
_entity.type
_entity.pdbx_description
1 polymer ?
#
loop_
_entity_poly.entity_id
_entity_poly.type
_entity_poly.pdbx_seq_one_letter_code
_entity_poly.pdbx_strand_id
1 'polypeptide(L)'
;MSETAELKKLVKQLQNSSTNEEISSILRILKKEYQVNEAILRESKAGLAVGKLRSHAAKEVSDLAKEVVKKWKNEVERAKNGGTSSKAPNGDSAKARKASSVSVTPSTTSVTPTPVSAKGEVRTAKGDSIKVPSTGDKTRDKCMELIYDALACDSGAPSEQILGRARAIESAVVAQFSGPSVEYKSKIRSLFVNLKDKNNPGLRESIVSGDLSVEKFGKMSSAEMASEERKAADNKIKEDNFFKSLGAAEQEAETDAFQCGRCKQRKCRYRQAQTRSADEPMTTFVTCVNCGNRWKFS
;
A
#
# COMPACT_ATOMS: atom_id res chain seq x y z
N MET A 1 -42.76 4.58 -6.35
CA MET A 1 -41.78 5.67 -6.11
C MET A 1 -40.59 5.03 -5.42
N SER A 2 -39.38 5.11 -5.97
CA SER A 2 -38.25 4.33 -5.43
C SER A 2 -37.82 4.87 -4.06
N GLU A 3 -37.57 3.98 -3.10
CA GLU A 3 -37.02 4.30 -1.76
C GLU A 3 -35.74 5.15 -1.86
N THR A 4 -34.99 4.98 -2.96
CA THR A 4 -33.80 5.77 -3.30
C THR A 4 -34.10 7.24 -3.59
N ALA A 5 -35.26 7.57 -4.17
CA ALA A 5 -35.62 8.94 -4.51
C ALA A 5 -36.03 9.75 -3.27
N GLU A 6 -36.70 9.11 -2.32
CA GLU A 6 -37.11 9.72 -1.05
C GLU A 6 -35.90 9.91 -0.13
N LEU A 7 -35.00 8.91 -0.07
CA LEU A 7 -33.73 9.03 0.66
C LEU A 7 -32.86 10.17 0.13
N LYS A 8 -32.79 10.36 -1.20
CA LYS A 8 -32.07 11.50 -1.81
C LYS A 8 -32.69 12.85 -1.44
N LYS A 9 -34.03 12.95 -1.33
CA LYS A 9 -34.70 14.18 -0.88
C LYS A 9 -34.36 14.49 0.59
N LEU A 10 -34.42 13.50 1.46
CA LEU A 10 -34.07 13.64 2.88
C LEU A 10 -32.60 14.02 3.08
N VAL A 11 -31.69 13.44 2.29
CA VAL A 11 -30.25 13.81 2.32
C VAL A 11 -30.03 15.26 1.87
N LYS A 12 -30.79 15.73 0.86
CA LYS A 12 -30.71 17.12 0.40
C LYS A 12 -31.26 18.09 1.45
N GLN A 13 -32.34 17.73 2.14
CA GLN A 13 -32.86 18.50 3.27
C GLN A 13 -31.85 18.52 4.42
N LEU A 14 -31.26 17.38 4.76
CA LEU A 14 -30.23 17.25 5.80
C LEU A 14 -28.98 18.12 5.54
N GLN A 15 -28.62 18.35 4.28
CA GLN A 15 -27.50 19.20 3.89
C GLN A 15 -27.85 20.69 3.87
N ASN A 16 -29.12 21.03 3.69
CA ASN A 16 -29.59 22.41 3.58
C ASN A 16 -30.18 22.95 4.91
N SER A 17 -30.54 22.08 5.85
CA SER A 17 -31.09 22.48 7.15
C SER A 17 -29.99 23.07 8.04
N SER A 18 -30.27 24.26 8.58
CA SER A 18 -29.36 25.01 9.47
C SER A 18 -29.71 24.89 10.95
N THR A 19 -30.88 24.32 11.28
CA THR A 19 -31.37 24.19 12.65
C THR A 19 -31.08 22.79 13.20
N ASN A 20 -30.56 22.74 14.43
CA ASN A 20 -30.21 21.47 15.09
C ASN A 20 -31.42 20.54 15.26
N GLU A 21 -32.61 21.11 15.45
CA GLU A 21 -33.86 20.38 15.66
C GLU A 21 -34.34 19.68 14.38
N GLU A 22 -34.26 20.34 13.22
CA GLU A 22 -34.56 19.72 11.91
C GLU A 22 -33.58 18.60 11.56
N ILE A 23 -32.29 18.81 11.83
CA ILE A 23 -31.28 17.76 11.61
C ILE A 23 -31.59 16.55 12.49
N SER A 24 -31.98 16.77 13.76
CA SER A 24 -32.33 15.69 14.69
C SER A 24 -33.61 14.94 14.28
N SER A 25 -34.61 15.64 13.76
CA SER A 25 -35.87 15.04 13.31
C SER A 25 -35.67 14.21 12.04
N ILE A 26 -34.90 14.72 11.07
CA ILE A 26 -34.52 13.98 9.85
C ILE A 26 -33.70 12.73 10.21
N LEU A 27 -32.77 12.82 11.17
CA LEU A 27 -32.01 11.64 11.64
C LEU A 27 -32.90 10.59 12.31
N ARG A 28 -33.94 11.00 13.05
CA ARG A 28 -34.92 10.07 13.64
C ARG A 28 -35.78 9.38 12.58
N ILE A 29 -36.19 10.11 11.54
CA ILE A 29 -36.91 9.56 10.39
C ILE A 29 -36.03 8.53 9.65
N LEU A 30 -34.77 8.89 9.36
CA LEU A 30 -33.80 7.99 8.73
C LEU A 30 -33.51 6.73 9.57
N LYS A 31 -33.59 6.82 10.91
CA LYS A 31 -33.41 5.68 11.81
C LYS A 31 -34.60 4.71 11.80
N LYS A 32 -35.82 5.23 11.65
CA LYS A 32 -37.08 4.47 11.82
C LYS A 32 -37.61 3.89 10.52
N GLU A 33 -37.54 4.64 9.43
CA GLU A 33 -38.30 4.32 8.21
C GLU A 33 -37.50 3.57 7.13
N TYR A 34 -36.17 3.54 7.21
CA TYR A 34 -35.35 2.97 6.12
C TYR A 34 -34.48 1.79 6.59
N GLN A 35 -34.69 0.63 5.95
CA GLN A 35 -33.75 -0.50 5.95
C GLN A 35 -32.79 -0.30 4.77
N VAL A 36 -31.53 0.04 5.05
CA VAL A 36 -30.65 0.54 3.99
C VAL A 36 -29.69 -0.54 3.53
N ASN A 37 -29.88 -1.01 2.29
CA ASN A 37 -28.95 -1.92 1.62
C ASN A 37 -27.76 -1.15 1.02
N GLU A 38 -26.63 -1.85 0.80
CA GLU A 38 -25.38 -1.25 0.30
C GLU A 38 -25.59 -0.48 -1.02
N ALA A 39 -26.39 -1.03 -1.93
CA ALA A 39 -26.73 -0.38 -3.20
C ALA A 39 -27.41 0.98 -3.00
N ILE A 40 -28.33 1.06 -2.03
CA ILE A 40 -29.10 2.28 -1.70
C ILE A 40 -28.19 3.33 -1.04
N LEU A 41 -27.28 2.92 -0.16
CA LEU A 41 -26.28 3.82 0.45
C LEU A 41 -25.34 4.44 -0.59
N ARG A 42 -24.86 3.63 -1.54
CA ARG A 42 -23.98 4.09 -2.62
C ARG A 42 -24.70 5.06 -3.57
N GLU A 43 -25.93 4.74 -3.94
CA GLU A 43 -26.69 5.55 -4.90
C GLU A 43 -27.19 6.88 -4.28
N SER A 44 -27.62 6.85 -3.02
CA SER A 44 -28.15 8.05 -2.35
C SER A 44 -27.08 8.95 -1.74
N LYS A 45 -25.83 8.48 -1.61
CA LYS A 45 -24.73 9.16 -0.88
C LYS A 45 -25.10 9.53 0.57
N ALA A 46 -26.11 8.90 1.15
CA ALA A 46 -26.61 9.18 2.49
C ALA A 46 -25.56 8.90 3.57
N GLY A 47 -24.74 7.85 3.38
CA GLY A 47 -23.66 7.50 4.30
C GLY A 47 -22.60 8.60 4.47
N LEU A 48 -22.31 9.37 3.43
CA LEU A 48 -21.37 10.50 3.51
C LEU A 48 -21.99 11.69 4.25
N ALA A 49 -23.25 12.00 4.00
CA ALA A 49 -23.95 13.10 4.64
C ALA A 49 -24.12 12.86 6.15
N VAL A 50 -24.62 11.69 6.53
CA VAL A 50 -24.77 11.30 7.95
C VAL A 50 -23.41 11.08 8.61
N GLY A 51 -22.40 10.61 7.86
CA GLY A 51 -21.03 10.47 8.35
C GLY A 51 -20.41 11.78 8.85
N LYS A 52 -20.67 12.90 8.16
CA LYS A 52 -20.21 14.24 8.59
C LYS A 52 -20.88 14.71 9.87
N LEU A 53 -22.12 14.30 10.12
CA LEU A 53 -22.87 14.69 11.32
C LEU A 53 -22.39 13.98 12.60
N ARG A 54 -21.54 12.96 12.50
CA ARG A 54 -20.93 12.28 13.67
C ARG A 54 -20.01 13.18 14.48
N SER A 55 -19.50 14.26 13.88
CA SER A 55 -18.65 15.27 14.52
C SER A 55 -19.36 16.62 14.67
N HIS A 56 -20.70 16.65 14.63
CA HIS A 56 -21.48 17.88 14.78
C HIS A 56 -21.32 18.49 16.19
N ALA A 57 -21.40 19.81 16.30
CA ALA A 57 -21.21 20.54 17.56
C ALA A 57 -22.28 20.19 18.63
N ALA A 58 -23.50 19.88 18.20
CA ALA A 58 -24.57 19.41 19.08
C ALA A 58 -24.41 17.90 19.39
N LYS A 59 -24.23 17.59 20.68
CA LYS A 59 -23.98 16.21 21.15
C LYS A 59 -25.11 15.24 20.76
N GLU A 60 -26.35 15.67 20.87
CA GLU A 60 -27.54 14.87 20.53
C GLU A 60 -27.58 14.49 19.04
N VAL A 61 -27.26 15.42 18.15
CA VAL A 61 -27.16 15.19 16.70
C VAL A 61 -26.01 14.21 16.40
N SER A 62 -24.87 14.39 17.08
CA SER A 62 -23.69 13.55 16.89
C SER A 62 -23.92 12.10 17.32
N ASP A 63 -24.67 11.89 18.40
CA ASP A 63 -24.94 10.57 18.95
C ASP A 63 -26.00 9.85 18.13
N LEU A 64 -27.07 10.55 17.69
CA LEU A 64 -28.05 10.01 16.73
C LEU A 64 -27.40 9.63 15.40
N ALA A 65 -26.48 10.44 14.87
CA ALA A 65 -25.76 10.12 13.64
C ALA A 65 -24.86 8.88 13.80
N LYS A 66 -24.18 8.71 14.94
CA LYS A 66 -23.37 7.51 15.23
C LYS A 66 -24.24 6.25 15.31
N GLU A 67 -25.42 6.33 15.93
CA GLU A 67 -26.35 5.21 16.01
C GLU A 67 -26.89 4.80 14.64
N VAL A 68 -27.27 5.75 13.80
CA VAL A 68 -27.74 5.48 12.42
C VAL A 68 -26.65 4.79 11.61
N VAL A 69 -25.40 5.29 11.68
CA VAL A 69 -24.25 4.68 10.98
C VAL A 69 -23.95 3.27 11.50
N LYS A 70 -24.07 3.04 12.81
CA LYS A 70 -23.90 1.69 13.40
C LYS A 70 -24.98 0.72 12.91
N LYS A 71 -26.24 1.18 12.84
CA LYS A 71 -27.36 0.38 12.34
C LYS A 71 -27.16 0.02 10.87
N TRP A 72 -26.82 0.98 10.02
CA TRP A 72 -26.57 0.73 8.59
C TRP A 72 -25.37 -0.19 8.36
N LYS A 73 -24.29 -0.04 9.14
CA LYS A 73 -23.14 -0.95 9.05
C LYS A 73 -23.54 -2.40 9.38
N ASN A 74 -24.31 -2.60 10.45
CA ASN A 74 -24.80 -3.92 10.84
C ASN A 74 -25.77 -4.52 9.81
N GLU A 75 -26.62 -3.71 9.17
CA GLU A 75 -27.54 -4.18 8.13
C GLU A 75 -26.80 -4.60 6.86
N VAL A 76 -25.77 -3.84 6.45
CA VAL A 76 -24.91 -4.19 5.32
C VAL A 76 -24.10 -5.45 5.60
N GLU A 77 -23.52 -5.59 6.80
CA GLU A 77 -22.79 -6.81 7.19
C GLU A 77 -23.72 -8.03 7.28
N ARG A 78 -24.94 -7.85 7.77
CA ARG A 78 -25.96 -8.91 7.80
C ARG A 78 -26.41 -9.32 6.39
N ALA A 79 -26.60 -8.37 5.48
CA ALA A 79 -26.93 -8.65 4.08
C ALA A 79 -25.77 -9.36 3.35
N LYS A 80 -24.52 -9.07 3.71
CA LYS A 80 -23.32 -9.69 3.14
C LYS A 80 -23.08 -11.12 3.65
N ASN A 81 -23.42 -11.40 4.91
CA ASN A 81 -23.31 -12.73 5.52
C ASN A 81 -24.56 -13.62 5.31
N GLY A 82 -25.64 -13.11 4.71
CA GLY A 82 -26.85 -13.86 4.39
C GLY A 82 -26.83 -14.59 3.04
N GLY A 83 -25.74 -14.48 2.26
CA GLY A 83 -25.56 -15.21 1.00
C GLY A 83 -24.84 -16.54 1.21
N THR A 84 -25.53 -17.64 0.91
CA THR A 84 -25.05 -19.04 0.84
C THR A 84 -24.65 -19.73 2.15
N SER A 85 -25.64 -20.31 2.83
CA SER A 85 -25.50 -21.63 3.45
C SER A 85 -26.89 -22.27 3.60
N SER A 86 -27.26 -23.08 2.60
CA SER A 86 -28.32 -24.06 2.72
C SER A 86 -27.81 -25.18 3.63
N LYS A 87 -28.40 -25.35 4.81
CA LYS A 87 -28.16 -26.52 5.66
C LYS A 87 -29.49 -27.07 6.18
N ALA A 88 -29.77 -28.33 5.84
CA ALA A 88 -30.66 -29.24 6.55
C ALA A 88 -30.30 -30.70 6.10
N PRO A 89 -30.71 -31.77 6.79
CA PRO A 89 -30.06 -32.27 8.01
C PRO A 89 -29.87 -33.82 8.05
N ASN A 90 -29.26 -34.29 9.15
CA ASN A 90 -29.38 -35.63 9.78
C ASN A 90 -28.62 -36.88 9.28
N GLY A 91 -28.21 -37.70 10.28
CA GLY A 91 -27.96 -39.15 10.20
C GLY A 91 -26.49 -39.54 10.42
N ASP A 92 -25.98 -39.79 11.62
CA ASP A 92 -26.15 -40.94 12.54
C ASP A 92 -25.12 -42.08 12.34
N SER A 93 -24.52 -42.51 13.47
CA SER A 93 -23.78 -43.77 13.72
C SER A 93 -22.46 -44.05 12.95
N ALA A 94 -21.53 -44.88 13.40
CA ALA A 94 -21.10 -45.39 14.70
C ALA A 94 -19.79 -46.18 14.46
N LYS A 95 -18.75 -45.89 15.25
CA LYS A 95 -17.83 -46.83 15.93
C LYS A 95 -17.38 -48.16 15.27
N ALA A 96 -16.06 -48.31 15.08
CA ALA A 96 -15.26 -49.52 15.38
C ALA A 96 -13.76 -49.12 15.46
N ARG A 97 -13.05 -49.20 16.60
CA ARG A 97 -12.32 -50.36 17.20
C ARG A 97 -11.31 -50.97 16.21
N LYS A 98 -10.02 -51.23 16.50
CA LYS A 98 -9.36 -51.62 17.77
C LYS A 98 -7.81 -51.62 17.60
N ALA A 99 -7.11 -51.29 18.69
CA ALA A 99 -5.84 -51.84 19.24
C ALA A 99 -4.53 -51.88 18.41
N SER A 100 -3.31 -51.88 18.96
CA SER A 100 -2.64 -51.54 20.24
C SER A 100 -1.25 -52.19 20.15
N SER A 101 -0.14 -51.48 20.42
CA SER A 101 1.11 -52.06 21.00
C SER A 101 2.12 -50.92 21.29
N VAL A 102 2.22 -50.43 22.53
CA VAL A 102 3.17 -50.84 23.61
C VAL A 102 4.50 -50.04 23.57
N SER A 103 4.50 -49.01 24.44
CA SER A 103 5.55 -48.51 25.37
C SER A 103 7.03 -48.44 24.98
N VAL A 104 7.64 -47.25 25.17
CA VAL A 104 8.71 -47.01 26.16
C VAL A 104 8.75 -45.50 26.55
N THR A 105 8.81 -45.19 27.84
CA THR A 105 9.25 -43.91 28.45
C THR A 105 10.36 -44.23 29.46
N PRO A 106 11.32 -43.32 29.71
CA PRO A 106 11.14 -42.33 30.79
C PRO A 106 11.69 -40.91 30.50
N SER A 107 11.01 -39.92 31.10
CA SER A 107 11.48 -38.66 31.71
C SER A 107 12.51 -37.79 30.95
N THR A 108 12.32 -36.48 30.72
CA THR A 108 12.36 -35.41 31.74
C THR A 108 11.92 -34.06 31.11
N THR A 109 11.43 -33.14 31.95
CA THR A 109 11.18 -31.69 31.74
C THR A 109 10.01 -31.24 30.85
N SER A 110 8.89 -31.00 31.55
CA SER A 110 7.90 -29.92 31.37
C SER A 110 8.27 -28.75 30.45
N VAL A 111 7.43 -28.49 29.43
CA VAL A 111 6.60 -27.28 29.35
C VAL A 111 5.46 -27.47 28.33
N THR A 112 4.28 -27.06 28.78
CA THR A 112 2.96 -27.12 28.17
C THR A 112 2.88 -26.41 26.81
N PRO A 113 2.27 -26.99 25.76
CA PRO A 113 1.87 -26.24 24.58
C PRO A 113 0.45 -25.68 24.82
N THR A 114 0.34 -24.39 25.09
CA THR A 114 -0.96 -23.71 25.08
C THR A 114 -1.45 -23.49 23.64
N PRO A 115 -2.76 -23.64 23.40
CA PRO A 115 -3.31 -23.72 22.07
C PRO A 115 -3.36 -22.36 21.37
N VAL A 116 -3.06 -22.41 20.08
CA VAL A 116 -3.28 -21.38 19.07
C VAL A 116 -4.71 -20.82 19.12
N SER A 117 -4.83 -19.58 19.59
CA SER A 117 -6.03 -18.75 19.32
C SER A 117 -5.90 -18.13 17.94
N ALA A 118 -6.54 -18.79 16.98
CA ALA A 118 -6.90 -18.20 15.70
C ALA A 118 -8.00 -17.14 15.92
N LYS A 119 -7.59 -15.86 15.99
CA LYS A 119 -8.41 -14.68 15.64
C LYS A 119 -7.52 -13.45 15.61
N GLY A 120 -7.53 -12.75 14.47
CA GLY A 120 -6.61 -11.66 14.13
C GLY A 120 -6.70 -10.46 15.06
N GLU A 121 -5.91 -10.49 16.12
CA GLU A 121 -5.61 -9.33 16.95
C GLU A 121 -4.09 -9.15 16.97
N VAL A 122 -3.66 -8.02 16.40
CA VAL A 122 -2.26 -7.66 16.15
C VAL A 122 -1.49 -7.72 17.47
N ARG A 123 -0.49 -8.62 17.57
CA ARG A 123 0.38 -8.65 18.77
C ARG A 123 1.18 -7.35 18.83
N THR A 124 1.18 -6.72 20.00
CA THR A 124 1.87 -5.44 20.27
C THR A 124 2.71 -5.59 21.53
N ALA A 125 3.76 -4.77 21.68
CA ALA A 125 4.64 -4.73 22.85
C ALA A 125 3.85 -4.55 24.16
N LYS A 126 2.74 -3.81 24.10
CA LYS A 126 1.78 -3.63 25.21
C LYS A 126 0.97 -4.89 25.53
N GLY A 127 0.68 -5.74 24.54
CA GLY A 127 0.00 -7.02 24.74
C GLY A 127 0.91 -8.08 25.37
N ASP A 128 2.20 -8.08 25.03
CA ASP A 128 3.17 -9.07 25.51
C ASP A 128 3.91 -8.65 26.81
N SER A 129 3.61 -7.48 27.38
CA SER A 129 4.21 -6.98 28.63
C SER A 129 5.74 -6.94 28.63
N ILE A 130 6.35 -6.58 27.50
CA ILE A 130 7.80 -6.59 27.34
C ILE A 130 8.40 -5.28 27.82
N LYS A 131 9.22 -5.36 28.87
CA LYS A 131 10.08 -4.27 29.31
C LYS A 131 11.30 -4.24 28.39
N VAL A 132 11.29 -3.33 27.43
CA VAL A 132 12.49 -2.99 26.64
C VAL A 132 13.61 -2.64 27.64
N PRO A 133 14.80 -3.28 27.58
CA PRO A 133 15.88 -2.97 28.50
C PRO A 133 16.31 -1.52 28.28
N SER A 134 16.19 -0.70 29.33
CA SER A 134 16.45 0.74 29.23
C SER A 134 17.90 0.95 28.85
N THR A 135 18.12 1.40 27.62
CA THR A 135 19.47 1.64 27.07
C THR A 135 20.02 3.01 27.51
N GLY A 136 19.38 3.62 28.51
CA GLY A 136 19.72 4.93 29.08
C GLY A 136 19.04 6.11 28.39
N ASP A 137 18.36 5.89 27.25
CA ASP A 137 17.84 6.97 26.40
C ASP A 137 16.39 6.71 25.98
N LYS A 138 15.43 7.51 26.49
CA LYS A 138 13.98 7.29 26.30
C LYS A 138 13.54 7.27 24.83
N THR A 139 14.29 7.94 23.97
CA THR A 139 14.02 7.96 22.52
C THR A 139 14.35 6.60 21.89
N ARG A 140 15.48 6.01 22.27
CA ARG A 140 15.94 4.71 21.77
C ARG A 140 15.01 3.60 22.24
N ASP A 141 14.57 3.68 23.50
CA ASP A 141 13.62 2.72 24.06
C ASP A 141 12.28 2.72 23.28
N LYS A 142 11.74 3.90 22.93
CA LYS A 142 10.54 4.02 22.08
C LYS A 142 10.78 3.56 20.64
N CYS A 143 11.97 3.79 20.09
CA CYS A 143 12.34 3.30 18.76
C CYS A 143 12.41 1.76 18.72
N MET A 144 12.92 1.13 19.78
CA MET A 144 12.89 -0.33 19.94
C MET A 144 11.45 -0.85 20.07
N GLU A 145 10.60 -0.19 20.85
CA GLU A 145 9.17 -0.54 20.97
C GLU A 145 8.47 -0.50 19.61
N LEU A 146 8.72 0.54 18.80
CA LEU A 146 8.18 0.64 17.45
C LEU A 146 8.62 -0.51 16.54
N ILE A 147 9.91 -0.87 16.56
CA ILE A 147 10.42 -2.00 15.77
C ILE A 147 9.81 -3.32 16.23
N TYR A 148 9.69 -3.52 17.55
CA TYR A 148 9.03 -4.69 18.11
C TYR A 148 7.60 -4.80 17.61
N ASP A 149 6.82 -3.71 17.71
CA ASP A 149 5.43 -3.69 17.24
C ASP A 149 5.32 -4.06 15.76
N ALA A 150 6.23 -3.56 14.91
CA ALA A 150 6.20 -3.88 13.48
C ALA A 150 6.51 -5.35 13.19
N LEU A 151 7.41 -5.96 13.95
CA LEU A 151 7.75 -7.38 13.84
C LEU A 151 6.67 -8.29 14.44
N ALA A 152 6.03 -7.86 15.53
CA ALA A 152 5.00 -8.63 16.23
C ALA A 152 3.65 -8.68 15.48
N CYS A 153 3.35 -7.69 14.62
CA CYS A 153 2.04 -7.54 13.96
C CYS A 153 1.46 -8.82 13.33
N ASP A 154 2.31 -9.64 12.69
CA ASP A 154 1.88 -10.85 11.96
C ASP A 154 2.79 -12.06 12.24
N SER A 155 3.68 -11.99 13.25
CA SER A 155 4.57 -13.10 13.57
C SER A 155 4.00 -13.97 14.71
N GLY A 156 4.01 -15.29 14.50
CA GLY A 156 3.75 -16.29 15.54
C GLY A 156 5.00 -16.69 16.36
N ALA A 157 6.13 -16.02 16.13
CA ALA A 157 7.42 -16.34 16.75
C ALA A 157 7.47 -15.96 18.25
N PRO A 158 8.34 -16.60 19.05
CA PRO A 158 8.45 -16.29 20.47
C PRO A 158 8.86 -14.82 20.68
N SER A 159 8.24 -14.18 21.67
CA SER A 159 8.44 -12.75 22.01
C SER A 159 9.90 -12.41 22.30
N GLU A 160 10.65 -13.32 22.93
CA GLU A 160 12.09 -13.13 23.22
C GLU A 160 12.94 -13.01 21.95
N GLN A 161 12.64 -13.81 20.91
CA GLN A 161 13.35 -13.75 19.64
C GLN A 161 13.09 -12.43 18.93
N ILE A 162 11.84 -11.96 18.92
CA ILE A 162 11.45 -10.69 18.31
C ILE A 162 12.15 -9.52 19.04
N LEU A 163 12.19 -9.55 20.38
CA LEU A 163 12.89 -8.54 21.18
C LEU A 163 14.40 -8.54 20.90
N GLY A 164 15.02 -9.72 20.82
CA GLY A 164 16.44 -9.86 20.47
C GLY A 164 16.76 -9.26 19.10
N ARG A 165 15.91 -9.52 18.10
CA ARG A 165 16.05 -8.93 16.75
C ARG A 165 15.83 -7.42 16.76
N ALA A 166 14.80 -6.93 17.45
CA ALA A 166 14.53 -5.49 17.56
C ALA A 166 15.71 -4.73 18.19
N ARG A 167 16.31 -5.28 19.26
CA ARG A 167 17.51 -4.71 19.90
C ARG A 167 18.71 -4.70 18.96
N ALA A 168 18.92 -5.79 18.21
CA ALA A 168 20.01 -5.86 17.25
C ALA A 168 19.84 -4.82 16.13
N ILE A 169 18.61 -4.65 15.60
CA ILE A 169 18.31 -3.66 14.56
C ILE A 169 18.59 -2.26 15.07
N GLU A 170 18.13 -1.95 16.28
CA GLU A 170 18.38 -0.65 16.88
C GLU A 170 19.88 -0.38 17.05
N SER A 171 20.62 -1.35 17.59
CA SER A 171 22.07 -1.24 17.76
C SER A 171 22.79 -1.04 16.42
N ALA A 172 22.37 -1.72 15.35
CA ALA A 172 22.95 -1.57 14.02
C ALA A 172 22.68 -0.19 13.41
N VAL A 173 21.49 0.36 13.65
CA VAL A 173 21.15 1.71 13.19
C VAL A 173 21.91 2.77 14.00
N VAL A 174 22.05 2.62 15.32
CA VAL A 174 22.87 3.54 16.14
C VAL A 174 24.35 3.44 15.80
N ALA A 175 24.86 2.28 15.41
CA ALA A 175 26.23 2.16 14.92
C ALA A 175 26.46 2.96 13.61
N GLN A 176 25.42 3.13 12.79
CA GLN A 176 25.50 3.96 11.57
C GLN A 176 25.28 5.44 11.84
N PHE A 177 24.39 5.78 12.78
CA PHE A 177 24.04 7.14 13.12
C PHE A 177 24.52 7.42 14.54
N SER A 178 25.58 8.22 14.68
CA SER A 178 26.26 8.52 15.94
C SER A 178 25.40 9.35 16.92
N GLY A 179 24.29 8.78 17.40
CA GLY A 179 23.38 9.35 18.38
C GLY A 179 21.92 9.46 17.90
N PRO A 180 21.00 9.91 18.78
CA PRO A 180 19.57 10.06 18.50
C PRO A 180 19.28 11.30 17.63
N SER A 181 19.90 11.36 16.46
CA SER A 181 19.72 12.44 15.48
C SER A 181 18.34 12.39 14.80
N VAL A 182 18.02 13.44 14.04
CA VAL A 182 16.81 13.46 13.21
C VAL A 182 16.86 12.37 12.13
N GLU A 183 18.05 12.09 11.59
CA GLU A 183 18.28 11.05 10.59
C GLU A 183 18.04 9.65 11.16
N TYR A 184 18.52 9.38 12.38
CA TYR A 184 18.22 8.15 13.11
C TYR A 184 16.70 7.94 13.25
N LYS A 185 15.97 8.96 13.73
CA LYS A 185 14.50 8.88 13.88
C LYS A 185 13.79 8.71 12.54
N SER A 186 14.32 9.30 11.47
CA SER A 186 13.78 9.15 10.12
C SER A 186 13.98 7.72 9.60
N LYS A 187 15.18 7.16 9.82
CA LYS A 187 15.51 5.78 9.44
C LYS A 187 14.68 4.77 10.21
N ILE A 188 14.52 4.91 11.53
CA ILE A 188 13.67 4.01 12.33
C ILE A 188 12.21 4.05 11.85
N ARG A 189 11.68 5.24 11.53
CA ARG A 189 10.33 5.37 10.97
C ARG A 189 10.18 4.72 9.60
N SER A 190 11.19 4.85 8.72
CA SER A 190 11.14 4.19 7.42
C SER A 190 11.23 2.67 7.54
N LEU A 191 12.07 2.14 8.43
CA LEU A 191 12.12 0.70 8.75
C LEU A 191 10.77 0.22 9.31
N PHE A 192 10.16 0.96 10.23
CA PHE A 192 8.85 0.64 10.79
C PHE A 192 7.75 0.54 9.73
N VAL A 193 7.67 1.51 8.81
CA VAL A 193 6.64 1.51 7.76
C VAL A 193 6.84 0.35 6.78
N ASN A 194 8.09 0.07 6.39
CA ASN A 194 8.39 -1.05 5.48
C ASN A 194 8.11 -2.40 6.14
N LEU A 195 8.42 -2.58 7.42
CA LEU A 195 8.09 -3.79 8.17
C LEU A 195 6.58 -3.97 8.34
N LYS A 196 5.82 -2.89 8.47
CA LYS A 196 4.36 -2.95 8.63
C LYS A 196 3.61 -3.01 7.31
N ASP A 197 4.31 -3.10 6.17
CA ASP A 197 3.68 -3.23 4.88
C ASP A 197 3.00 -4.60 4.75
N LYS A 198 1.69 -4.58 4.52
CA LYS A 198 0.87 -5.79 4.35
C LYS A 198 1.19 -6.52 3.05
N ASN A 199 1.74 -5.80 2.06
CA ASN A 199 2.07 -6.34 0.75
C ASN A 199 3.40 -7.10 0.73
N ASN A 200 4.19 -7.05 1.81
CA ASN A 200 5.46 -7.78 1.92
C ASN A 200 5.62 -8.47 3.29
N PRO A 201 4.82 -9.52 3.58
CA PRO A 201 4.96 -10.27 4.83
C PRO A 201 6.29 -11.03 4.91
N GLY A 202 6.86 -11.42 3.77
CA GLY A 202 8.11 -12.18 3.68
C GLY A 202 9.31 -11.43 4.27
N LEU A 203 9.38 -10.10 4.12
CA LEU A 203 10.46 -9.30 4.70
C LEU A 203 10.54 -9.45 6.24
N ARG A 204 9.40 -9.48 6.92
CA ARG A 204 9.37 -9.68 8.38
C ARG A 204 9.79 -11.09 8.76
N GLU A 205 9.29 -12.08 8.03
CA GLU A 205 9.63 -13.49 8.27
C GLU A 205 11.13 -13.71 8.11
N SER A 206 11.75 -13.20 7.04
CA SER A 206 13.19 -13.30 6.80
C SER A 206 14.04 -12.63 7.90
N ILE A 207 13.54 -11.59 8.56
CA ILE A 207 14.24 -10.92 9.67
C ILE A 207 14.11 -11.72 10.97
N VAL A 208 12.93 -12.29 11.21
CA VAL A 208 12.69 -13.12 12.40
C VAL A 208 13.44 -14.45 12.30
N SER A 209 13.38 -15.12 11.14
CA SER A 209 14.14 -16.34 10.84
C SER A 209 15.65 -16.11 10.87
N GLY A 210 16.10 -14.93 10.45
CA GLY A 210 17.51 -14.56 10.39
C GLY A 210 18.17 -14.76 9.03
N ASP A 211 17.39 -15.08 7.99
CA ASP A 211 17.86 -15.14 6.60
C ASP A 211 18.37 -13.78 6.11
N LEU A 212 17.75 -12.69 6.60
CA LEU A 212 18.22 -11.34 6.37
C LEU A 212 19.03 -10.85 7.58
N SER A 213 20.31 -10.54 7.35
CA SER A 213 21.17 -10.01 8.40
C SER A 213 20.70 -8.63 8.86
N VAL A 214 20.74 -8.42 10.17
CA VAL A 214 20.31 -7.18 10.83
C VAL A 214 21.11 -5.97 10.36
N GLU A 215 22.40 -6.14 10.11
CA GLU A 215 23.27 -5.08 9.60
C GLU A 215 22.89 -4.65 8.18
N LYS A 216 22.58 -5.63 7.31
CA LYS A 216 22.13 -5.36 5.94
C LYS A 216 20.78 -4.63 5.96
N PHE A 217 19.87 -5.06 6.84
CA PHE A 217 18.59 -4.40 7.04
C PHE A 217 18.72 -2.97 7.57
N GLY A 218 19.69 -2.71 8.45
CA GLY A 218 19.98 -1.33 8.89
C GLY A 218 20.47 -0.43 7.75
N LYS A 219 21.28 -0.97 6.83
CA LYS A 219 21.86 -0.21 5.71
C LYS A 219 20.89 0.00 4.54
N MET A 220 20.04 -0.98 4.24
CA MET A 220 19.24 -0.99 3.01
C MET A 220 18.31 0.22 2.88
N SER A 221 18.05 0.62 1.64
CA SER A 221 17.18 1.75 1.35
C SER A 221 15.68 1.38 1.42
N SER A 222 14.81 2.40 1.52
CA SER A 222 13.35 2.18 1.45
C SER A 222 12.93 1.48 0.16
N ALA A 223 13.58 1.79 -0.96
CA ALA A 223 13.28 1.17 -2.25
C ALA A 223 13.70 -0.30 -2.27
N GLU A 224 14.84 -0.63 -1.64
CA GLU A 224 15.33 -2.01 -1.53
C GLU A 224 14.53 -2.86 -0.53
N MET A 225 13.72 -2.26 0.34
CA MET A 225 12.83 -2.97 1.27
C MET A 225 11.44 -3.26 0.71
N ALA A 226 11.05 -2.57 -0.37
CA ALA A 226 9.72 -2.72 -0.95
C ALA A 226 9.46 -4.15 -1.45
N SER A 227 8.18 -4.48 -1.66
CA SER A 227 7.79 -5.76 -2.27
C SER A 227 8.48 -5.94 -3.64
N GLU A 228 8.70 -7.18 -4.05
CA GLU A 228 9.34 -7.48 -5.34
C GLU A 228 8.55 -6.89 -6.51
N GLU A 229 7.22 -6.96 -6.46
CA GLU A 229 6.33 -6.34 -7.44
C GLU A 229 6.53 -4.82 -7.51
N ARG A 230 6.64 -4.16 -6.34
CA ARG A 230 6.82 -2.71 -6.29
C ARG A 230 8.20 -2.30 -6.80
N LYS A 231 9.24 -3.05 -6.44
CA LYS A 231 10.60 -2.85 -6.97
C LYS A 231 10.64 -2.99 -8.48
N ALA A 232 9.99 -4.02 -9.03
CA ALA A 232 9.92 -4.24 -10.47
C ALA A 232 9.19 -3.10 -11.17
N ALA A 233 8.06 -2.63 -10.60
CA ALA A 233 7.32 -1.49 -11.15
C ALA A 233 8.14 -0.19 -11.13
N ASP A 234 8.81 0.10 -10.00
CA ASP A 234 9.64 1.30 -9.88
C ASP A 234 10.88 1.23 -10.80
N ASN A 235 11.47 0.04 -10.99
CA ASN A 235 12.57 -0.15 -11.94
C ASN A 235 12.11 0.07 -13.39
N LYS A 236 10.94 -0.47 -13.76
CA LYS A 236 10.36 -0.22 -15.09
C LYS A 236 10.10 1.25 -15.35
N ILE A 237 9.56 1.97 -14.35
CA ILE A 237 9.35 3.42 -14.46
C ILE A 237 10.68 4.16 -14.64
N LYS A 238 11.75 3.74 -13.93
CA LYS A 238 13.09 4.32 -14.11
C LYS A 238 13.64 4.07 -15.51
N GLU A 239 13.51 2.86 -16.02
CA GLU A 239 13.93 2.49 -17.38
C GLU A 239 13.15 3.28 -18.44
N ASP A 240 11.82 3.39 -18.28
CA ASP A 240 10.96 4.16 -19.18
C ASP A 240 11.31 5.66 -19.14
N ASN A 241 11.58 6.20 -17.95
CA ASN A 241 11.99 7.60 -17.80
C ASN A 241 13.36 7.84 -18.42
N PHE A 242 14.30 6.91 -18.22
CA PHE A 242 15.61 6.96 -18.86
C PHE A 242 15.47 6.94 -20.38
N PHE A 243 14.71 6.00 -20.93
CA PHE A 243 14.46 5.90 -22.36
C PHE A 243 13.78 7.15 -22.94
N LYS A 244 12.75 7.68 -22.27
CA LYS A 244 12.07 8.92 -22.69
C LYS A 244 12.97 10.16 -22.61
N SER A 245 13.96 10.16 -21.71
CA SER A 245 14.92 11.26 -21.58
C SER A 245 15.98 11.26 -22.68
N LEU A 246 16.23 10.12 -23.31
CA LEU A 246 17.03 10.04 -24.54
C LEU A 246 16.19 10.69 -25.63
N GLY A 247 16.42 11.98 -25.89
CA GLY A 247 15.71 12.72 -26.92
C GLY A 247 15.73 11.93 -28.23
N ALA A 248 14.56 11.72 -28.82
CA ALA A 248 14.48 11.15 -30.15
C ALA A 248 15.31 12.02 -31.09
N ALA A 249 16.30 11.43 -31.78
CA ALA A 249 16.99 12.14 -32.84
C ALA A 249 15.93 12.59 -33.85
N GLU A 250 15.98 13.86 -34.25
CA GLU A 250 15.05 14.39 -35.25
C GLU A 250 15.15 13.51 -36.49
N GLN A 251 14.07 12.80 -36.80
CA GLN A 251 14.01 11.90 -37.94
C GLN A 251 13.88 12.75 -39.20
N GLU A 252 15.01 13.31 -39.65
CA GLU A 252 15.10 14.02 -40.93
C GLU A 252 14.86 13.02 -42.07
N ALA A 253 14.11 13.41 -43.10
CA ALA A 253 13.83 12.55 -44.24
C ALA A 253 15.14 12.20 -44.99
N GLU A 254 15.52 10.92 -44.95
CA GLU A 254 16.63 10.40 -45.75
C GLU A 254 16.17 10.15 -47.18
N THR A 255 16.98 10.59 -48.15
CA THR A 255 16.80 10.32 -49.57
C THR A 255 18.01 9.59 -50.13
N ASP A 256 17.76 8.66 -51.04
CA ASP A 256 18.78 7.97 -51.82
C ASP A 256 19.11 8.68 -53.13
N ALA A 257 18.58 9.88 -53.38
CA ALA A 257 18.83 10.62 -54.62
C ALA A 257 20.30 11.04 -54.80
N PHE A 258 21.02 11.24 -53.70
CA PHE A 258 22.39 11.76 -53.69
C PHE A 258 23.39 10.74 -53.16
N GLN A 259 24.54 10.60 -53.82
CA GLN A 259 25.65 9.78 -53.34
C GLN A 259 26.72 10.67 -52.70
N CYS A 260 27.15 10.34 -51.48
CA CYS A 260 28.19 11.08 -50.79
C CYS A 260 29.57 10.85 -51.43
N GLY A 261 30.27 11.93 -51.79
CA GLY A 261 31.63 11.82 -52.36
C GLY A 261 32.69 11.25 -51.39
N ARG A 262 32.47 11.34 -50.07
CA ARG A 262 33.46 10.90 -49.06
C ARG A 262 33.31 9.43 -48.69
N CYS A 263 32.11 8.99 -48.31
CA CYS A 263 31.85 7.62 -47.88
C CYS A 263 31.14 6.75 -48.93
N LYS A 264 30.80 7.31 -50.11
CA LYS A 264 30.12 6.64 -51.24
C LYS A 264 28.74 6.06 -50.93
N GLN A 265 28.19 6.30 -49.73
CA GLN A 265 26.84 5.88 -49.37
C GLN A 265 25.79 6.87 -49.89
N ARG A 266 24.57 6.36 -50.11
CA ARG A 266 23.44 7.13 -50.64
C ARG A 266 22.50 7.69 -49.56
N LYS A 267 22.83 7.51 -48.28
CA LYS A 267 22.06 8.06 -47.16
C LYS A 267 22.33 9.55 -46.95
N CYS A 268 21.53 10.39 -47.60
CA CYS A 268 21.66 11.83 -47.55
C CYS A 268 20.34 12.49 -47.16
N ARG A 269 20.41 13.62 -46.45
CA ARG A 269 19.29 14.54 -46.30
C ARG A 269 19.51 15.78 -47.14
N TYR A 270 18.45 16.36 -47.68
CA TYR A 270 18.55 17.59 -48.45
C TYR A 270 17.56 18.65 -47.95
N ARG A 271 17.94 19.91 -48.08
CA ARG A 271 17.04 21.05 -47.93
C ARG A 271 17.26 22.01 -49.08
N GLN A 272 16.19 22.58 -49.60
CA GLN A 272 16.27 23.58 -50.65
C GLN A 272 16.12 24.96 -50.01
N ALA A 273 16.98 25.89 -50.41
CA ALA A 273 16.86 27.28 -50.02
C ALA A 273 17.28 28.18 -51.17
N GLN A 274 16.47 29.21 -51.44
CA GLN A 274 16.82 30.23 -52.41
C GLN A 274 17.90 31.13 -51.81
N THR A 275 19.12 31.05 -52.34
CA THR A 275 20.28 31.83 -51.86
C THR A 275 20.78 32.84 -52.88
N ARG A 276 20.08 32.97 -54.01
CA ARG A 276 20.44 33.83 -55.15
C ARG A 276 19.20 34.61 -55.60
N SER A 277 19.35 35.47 -56.61
CA SER A 277 18.27 36.29 -57.15
C SER A 277 17.05 35.44 -57.57
N ALA A 278 15.89 36.10 -57.70
CA ALA A 278 14.64 35.43 -58.05
C ALA A 278 14.68 34.70 -59.41
N ASP A 279 15.60 35.10 -60.28
CA ASP A 279 15.77 34.55 -61.63
C ASP A 279 16.58 33.23 -61.66
N GLU A 280 17.17 32.81 -60.54
CA GLU A 280 17.95 31.58 -60.44
C GLU A 280 17.20 30.49 -59.66
N PRO A 281 17.34 29.19 -60.04
CA PRO A 281 16.69 28.09 -59.35
C PRO A 281 17.19 27.94 -57.91
N MET A 282 16.40 27.27 -57.06
CA MET A 282 16.75 27.07 -55.65
C MET A 282 18.03 26.25 -55.46
N THR A 283 18.90 26.65 -54.52
CA THR A 283 20.09 25.88 -54.15
C THR A 283 19.70 24.70 -53.25
N THR A 284 20.11 23.50 -53.63
CA THR A 284 19.91 22.29 -52.81
C THR A 284 21.13 22.05 -51.92
N PHE A 285 20.95 22.08 -50.60
CA PHE A 285 21.96 21.73 -49.61
C PHE A 285 21.79 20.27 -49.21
N VAL A 286 22.83 19.46 -49.43
CA VAL A 286 22.81 18.03 -49.12
C VAL A 286 23.78 17.76 -47.97
N THR A 287 23.35 16.98 -46.99
CA THR A 287 24.17 16.50 -45.87
C THR A 287 24.13 14.98 -45.84
N CYS A 288 25.29 14.33 -45.85
CA CYS A 288 25.38 12.88 -45.67
C CYS A 288 25.09 12.53 -44.20
N VAL A 289 24.17 11.59 -43.98
CA VAL A 289 23.77 11.16 -42.63
C VAL A 289 24.86 10.32 -41.97
N ASN A 290 25.61 9.53 -42.75
CA ASN A 290 26.63 8.66 -42.19
C ASN A 290 27.95 9.38 -41.83
N CYS A 291 28.48 10.25 -42.70
CA CYS A 291 29.78 10.89 -42.47
C CYS A 291 29.70 12.40 -42.18
N GLY A 292 28.49 12.98 -42.16
CA GLY A 292 28.27 14.40 -41.89
C GLY A 292 28.76 15.36 -42.99
N ASN A 293 29.26 14.85 -44.13
CA ASN A 293 29.74 15.71 -45.22
C ASN A 293 28.60 16.56 -45.80
N ARG A 294 28.85 17.85 -46.03
CA ARG A 294 27.86 18.81 -46.54
C ARG A 294 28.34 19.41 -47.86
N TRP A 295 27.45 19.46 -48.85
CA TRP A 295 27.72 20.10 -50.13
C TRP A 295 26.46 20.75 -50.70
N LYS A 296 26.62 21.57 -51.74
CA LYS A 296 25.51 22.26 -52.42
C LYS A 296 25.46 21.88 -53.89
N PHE A 297 24.26 21.86 -54.46
CA PHE A 297 23.98 21.69 -55.88
C PHE A 297 23.10 22.86 -56.33
N SER A 298 23.50 23.55 -57.39
CA SER A 298 22.79 24.69 -58.01
C SER A 298 22.52 24.38 -59.46
#